data_AF-A0A225W7K1-F1
#
_entry.id   AF-A0A225W7K1-F1
#
_cell.length_a   1.000
_cell.length_b   1.000
_cell.length_c   1.000
_cell.angle_alpha   90.00
_cell.angle_beta   90.00
_cell.angle_gamma   90.00
#
_symmetry.space_group_name_H-M   'P 1'
#
loop_
_entity.id
_entity.type
_entity.pdbx_description
1 polymer ?
#
loop_
_entity_poly.entity_id
_entity_poly.type
_entity_poly.pdbx_seq_one_letter_code
_entity_poly.pdbx_strand_id
1 'polypeptide(L)'
;MDASDVSSAASSTLDMNDTDSKTSRTRLPSLPILEDDTDNFIYEDDGESNDEDGNSELCRYIQRLEKGKHELESEVQILKDRNATQQIKLHTTERRVEMLEASLKDALNTSDAFRQEKDVVITLQASERERMASLVALLEEAQNRYEDAERARQSAVFKLSSLQAARADSISQSLLPPASTNPLSPRHQTSLSSSSPRRQTSLQSDAAEDKSLEFDERIEKYKRDIELLRQKLVLTEEQTVERQKLAVAIALHEAQLDYSNVVEHTKLDCERRLNEWRYAEAVRAKEKESAMDEDRYSIRLEMKHTLQRSQIDQRVALLEAQAEIAKRTGNSLGSVESDFSIGTLDEVLVRMQLEQVRTRRFEALKKLLLIRRFKMNQAAKELLYRWKIQTSNTRILRLNAVLHMHRIVLHLNTRKKLSYFTKWKAQIRQLQTHILQTQALSCWNRMIAVERIRQVIDQTTVQ
;
A
#
# COMPACT_ATOMS: atom_id res chain seq x y z
N MET A 1 15.88 -48.74 31.65
CA MET A 1 16.67 -48.51 32.86
C MET A 1 17.29 -47.13 32.75
N ASP A 2 16.81 -46.06 33.37
CA ASP A 2 15.57 -45.75 34.14
C ASP A 2 15.32 -44.21 33.93
N ALA A 3 14.16 -43.53 34.07
CA ALA A 3 13.03 -43.58 35.01
C ALA A 3 13.43 -43.25 36.47
N SER A 4 12.98 -42.21 37.18
CA SER A 4 12.22 -40.99 36.85
C SER A 4 12.69 -39.89 37.86
N ASP A 5 12.02 -38.77 38.22
CA ASP A 5 10.75 -38.11 37.88
C ASP A 5 10.97 -36.58 38.08
N VAL A 6 10.41 -35.70 37.24
CA VAL A 6 9.21 -34.89 37.55
C VAL A 6 9.20 -34.17 38.90
N SER A 7 9.28 -32.84 38.85
CA SER A 7 8.57 -31.95 39.78
C SER A 7 8.04 -30.72 39.03
N SER A 8 6.95 -30.11 39.50
CA SER A 8 6.17 -29.09 38.78
C SER A 8 5.55 -28.08 39.74
N ALA A 9 5.69 -26.78 39.47
CA ALA A 9 4.93 -25.70 40.10
C ALA A 9 4.97 -24.40 39.26
N ALA A 10 3.89 -23.61 39.33
CA ALA A 10 3.71 -22.18 38.96
C ALA A 10 4.53 -21.61 37.76
N SER A 11 3.95 -21.08 36.68
CA SER A 11 2.66 -20.39 36.47
C SER A 11 2.45 -19.13 37.33
N SER A 12 3.14 -18.04 36.98
CA SER A 12 2.73 -16.68 37.29
C SER A 12 2.47 -15.87 36.01
N THR A 13 1.37 -15.13 35.99
CA THR A 13 0.90 -14.34 34.84
C THR A 13 1.77 -13.10 34.64
N LEU A 14 2.09 -12.77 33.39
CA LEU A 14 2.66 -11.47 33.01
C LEU A 14 1.84 -10.89 31.84
N ASP A 15 0.84 -10.09 32.19
CA ASP A 15 0.08 -9.30 31.21
C ASP A 15 0.93 -8.14 30.68
N MET A 16 1.17 -8.15 29.37
CA MET A 16 1.74 -7.01 28.66
C MET A 16 0.62 -6.05 28.24
N ASN A 17 0.47 -4.95 28.99
CA ASN A 17 -0.44 -3.85 28.64
C ASN A 17 0.36 -2.58 28.27
N ASP A 18 0.85 -2.54 27.02
CA ASP A 18 1.32 -1.31 26.40
C ASP A 18 0.17 -0.28 26.29
N THR A 19 0.25 0.82 27.03
CA THR A 19 -0.64 1.99 26.88
C THR A 19 0.16 3.28 26.87
N ASP A 20 1.10 3.35 25.92
CA ASP A 20 1.99 4.49 25.73
C ASP A 20 1.21 5.72 25.20
N SER A 21 0.91 6.68 26.08
CA SER A 21 0.17 7.91 25.74
C SER A 21 0.35 9.02 26.80
N LYS A 22 1.57 9.55 26.94
CA LYS A 22 1.82 10.78 27.72
C LYS A 22 3.00 11.63 27.20
N THR A 23 2.68 12.45 26.20
CA THR A 23 3.16 13.83 26.02
C THR A 23 4.54 14.19 26.61
N SER A 24 5.55 14.28 25.75
CA SER A 24 6.85 14.87 26.07
C SER A 24 6.73 16.33 26.53
N ARG A 25 6.80 16.58 27.85
CA ARG A 25 6.95 17.94 28.39
C ARG A 25 8.43 18.23 28.61
N THR A 26 9.01 19.06 27.74
CA THR A 26 10.34 19.64 27.93
C THR A 26 10.41 20.36 29.28
N ARG A 27 11.31 19.92 30.16
CA ARG A 27 11.83 20.73 31.26
C ARG A 27 13.15 21.35 30.81
N LEU A 28 13.28 22.66 31.02
CA LEU A 28 14.49 23.42 30.79
C LEU A 28 15.56 23.03 31.84
N PRO A 29 16.86 23.19 31.54
CA PRO A 29 17.88 23.14 32.57
C PRO A 29 17.67 24.30 33.57
N SER A 30 17.56 23.97 34.85
CA SER A 30 17.61 24.96 35.92
C SER A 30 19.04 25.43 36.11
N LEU A 31 19.27 26.74 35.96
CA LEU A 31 20.51 27.39 36.37
C LEU A 31 20.73 27.19 37.89
N PRO A 32 21.96 27.01 38.37
CA PRO A 32 22.25 27.19 39.78
C PRO A 32 22.03 28.67 40.13
N ILE A 33 21.28 28.92 41.20
CA ILE A 33 21.19 30.25 41.80
C ILE A 33 22.49 30.47 42.57
N LEU A 34 23.15 31.60 42.32
CA LEU A 34 24.11 32.18 43.26
C LEU A 34 23.26 32.82 44.36
N GLU A 35 23.27 32.25 45.55
CA GLU A 35 22.84 32.96 46.76
C GLU A 35 24.06 33.67 47.36
N ASP A 36 23.82 34.90 47.82
CA ASP A 36 24.85 35.93 47.94
C ASP A 36 25.22 36.09 49.42
N ASP A 37 26.11 35.21 49.91
CA ASP A 37 26.63 35.20 51.30
C ASP A 37 27.53 36.43 51.58
N THR A 38 26.90 37.60 51.57
CA THR A 38 27.43 38.89 52.02
C THR A 38 26.70 39.33 53.28
N ASP A 39 27.35 40.20 54.06
CA ASP A 39 26.81 40.85 55.27
C ASP A 39 26.38 39.92 56.41
N ASN A 40 27.37 39.40 57.14
CA ASN A 40 27.26 39.26 58.60
C ASN A 40 28.52 39.74 59.34
N PHE A 41 29.01 40.93 58.95
CA PHE A 41 30.04 41.68 59.69
C PHE A 41 29.42 42.33 60.93
N ILE A 42 29.25 41.55 62.00
CA ILE A 42 28.96 42.10 63.33
C ILE A 42 30.30 42.38 64.02
N TYR A 43 30.60 43.66 64.22
CA TYR A 43 31.58 44.10 65.20
C TYR A 43 30.96 43.96 66.60
N GLU A 44 31.41 43.00 67.38
CA GLU A 44 31.44 43.16 68.84
C GLU A 44 32.91 43.35 69.25
N ASP A 45 33.17 44.52 69.82
CA ASP A 45 34.42 44.94 70.43
C ASP A 45 34.43 44.44 71.88
N ASP A 46 35.41 43.61 72.22
CA ASP A 46 35.81 43.28 73.59
C ASP A 46 37.19 42.60 73.52
N GLY A 47 38.24 43.42 73.58
CA GLY A 47 39.63 42.95 73.44
C GLY A 47 40.26 42.57 74.78
N GLU A 48 40.73 41.32 74.90
CA GLU A 48 41.75 40.95 75.89
C GLU A 48 42.71 39.86 75.36
N SER A 49 43.84 39.71 76.04
CA SER A 49 45.07 39.05 75.56
C SER A 49 44.97 37.55 75.26
N ASN A 50 45.69 37.09 74.21
CA ASN A 50 46.81 36.15 74.37
C ASN A 50 47.62 35.95 73.08
N ASP A 51 48.95 35.82 73.20
CA ASP A 51 49.87 35.40 72.12
C ASP A 51 49.95 33.85 71.98
N GLU A 52 48.88 33.17 72.41
CA GLU A 52 48.56 31.77 72.13
C GLU A 52 47.19 31.81 71.41
N ASP A 53 46.95 31.21 70.25
CA ASP A 53 47.43 29.89 69.84
C ASP A 53 47.39 29.73 68.30
N GLY A 54 48.37 30.33 67.60
CA GLY A 54 48.53 30.17 66.15
C GLY A 54 48.76 28.71 65.71
N ASN A 55 49.07 27.81 66.64
CA ASN A 55 49.22 26.38 66.37
C ASN A 55 47.86 25.68 66.27
N SER A 56 46.85 26.03 67.10
CA SER A 56 45.49 25.53 66.87
C SER A 56 44.76 26.21 65.72
N GLU A 57 45.10 27.46 65.37
CA GLU A 57 44.65 28.04 64.09
C GLU A 57 45.16 27.22 62.90
N LEU A 58 46.45 26.86 62.92
CA LEU A 58 47.06 25.98 61.92
C LEU A 58 46.40 24.58 61.92
N CYS A 59 46.15 23.97 63.08
CA CYS A 59 45.41 22.70 63.16
C CYS A 59 43.97 22.81 62.62
N ARG A 60 43.24 23.90 62.92
CA ARG A 60 41.90 24.18 62.36
C ARG A 60 41.95 24.43 60.86
N TYR A 61 43.06 24.95 60.32
CA TYR A 61 43.27 25.10 58.88
C TYR A 61 43.59 23.76 58.22
N ILE A 62 44.50 22.95 58.80
CA ILE A 62 44.82 21.59 58.34
C ILE A 62 43.54 20.73 58.34
N GLN A 63 42.75 20.73 59.42
CA GLN A 63 41.51 19.96 59.49
C GLN A 63 40.47 20.39 58.44
N ARG A 64 40.41 21.69 58.08
CA ARG A 64 39.59 22.19 56.97
C ARG A 64 40.10 21.73 55.61
N LEU A 65 41.42 21.74 55.38
CA LEU A 65 42.03 21.21 54.16
C LEU A 65 41.84 19.70 54.03
N GLU A 66 41.97 18.95 55.12
CA GLU A 66 41.71 17.51 55.16
C GLU A 66 40.24 17.21 54.86
N LYS A 67 39.30 17.95 55.47
CA LYS A 67 37.86 17.80 55.16
C LYS A 67 37.58 18.08 53.69
N GLY A 68 38.05 19.21 53.16
CA GLY A 68 37.90 19.56 51.74
C GLY A 68 38.56 18.56 50.78
N LYS A 69 39.70 17.97 51.17
CA LYS A 69 40.34 16.87 50.43
C LYS A 69 39.44 15.64 50.38
N HIS A 70 38.90 15.17 51.51
CA HIS A 70 38.01 14.00 51.53
C HIS A 70 36.71 14.26 50.76
N GLU A 71 36.17 15.49 50.81
CA GLU A 71 35.01 15.90 50.03
C GLU A 71 35.31 15.84 48.51
N LEU A 72 36.43 16.40 48.06
CA LEU A 72 36.88 16.32 46.66
C LEU A 72 37.19 14.89 46.21
N GLU A 73 37.83 14.06 47.05
CA GLU A 73 38.09 12.65 46.75
C GLU A 73 36.77 11.87 46.60
N SER A 74 35.74 12.19 47.39
CA SER A 74 34.40 11.60 47.26
C SER A 74 33.70 12.04 45.97
N GLU A 75 33.79 13.31 45.57
CA GLU A 75 33.20 13.78 44.32
C GLU A 75 33.91 13.17 43.10
N VAL A 76 35.25 13.11 43.12
CA VAL A 76 36.03 12.43 42.08
C VAL A 76 35.64 10.95 41.95
N GLN A 77 35.35 10.27 43.06
CA GLN A 77 34.86 8.89 43.01
C GLN A 77 33.44 8.80 42.41
N ILE A 78 32.52 9.64 42.84
CA ILE A 78 31.15 9.72 42.28
C ILE A 78 31.18 10.03 40.77
N LEU A 79 32.11 10.87 40.30
CA LEU A 79 32.31 11.17 38.89
C LEU A 79 32.91 9.99 38.10
N LYS A 80 33.84 9.22 38.68
CA LYS A 80 34.32 7.96 38.09
C LYS A 80 33.20 6.94 37.93
N ASP A 81 32.36 6.76 38.95
CA ASP A 81 31.26 5.80 38.92
C ASP A 81 30.14 6.22 37.94
N ARG A 82 29.88 7.53 37.83
CA ARG A 82 29.02 8.10 36.77
C ARG A 82 29.59 7.88 35.36
N ASN A 83 30.91 8.02 35.17
CA ASN A 83 31.56 7.74 33.88
C ASN A 83 31.51 6.24 33.54
N ALA A 84 31.86 5.36 34.47
CA ALA A 84 31.78 3.90 34.28
C ALA A 84 30.36 3.44 33.92
N THR A 85 29.34 3.94 34.62
CA THR A 85 27.93 3.62 34.30
C THR A 85 27.45 4.25 32.99
N GLN A 86 28.05 5.34 32.51
CA GLN A 86 27.81 5.87 31.16
C GLN A 86 28.48 4.99 30.08
N GLN A 87 29.72 4.56 30.28
CA GLN A 87 30.43 3.66 29.35
C GLN A 87 29.71 2.32 29.17
N ILE A 88 29.23 1.71 30.27
CA ILE A 88 28.43 0.47 30.22
C ILE A 88 27.14 0.68 29.41
N LYS A 89 26.48 1.84 29.55
CA LYS A 89 25.28 2.19 28.76
C LYS A 89 25.61 2.36 27.28
N LEU A 90 26.68 3.10 26.95
CA LEU A 90 27.13 3.31 25.57
C LEU A 90 27.42 1.97 24.86
N HIS A 91 28.26 1.12 25.45
CA HIS A 91 28.59 -0.20 24.93
C HIS A 91 27.37 -1.15 24.83
N THR A 92 26.38 -1.00 25.72
CA THR A 92 25.09 -1.73 25.60
C THR A 92 24.24 -1.19 24.45
N THR A 93 24.25 0.11 24.19
CA THR A 93 23.56 0.69 23.01
C THR A 93 24.28 0.39 21.70
N GLU A 94 25.62 0.35 21.68
CA GLU A 94 26.43 -0.02 20.50
C GLU A 94 26.10 -1.46 20.07
N ARG A 95 26.18 -2.43 20.98
CA ARG A 95 25.75 -3.82 20.71
C ARG A 95 24.31 -3.95 20.23
N ARG A 96 23.42 -3.07 20.71
CA ARG A 96 22.02 -3.02 20.24
C ARG A 96 21.93 -2.46 18.82
N VAL A 97 22.75 -1.48 18.45
CA VAL A 97 22.85 -0.99 17.06
C VAL A 97 23.40 -2.09 16.16
N GLU A 98 24.51 -2.75 16.52
CA GLU A 98 25.10 -3.86 15.75
C GLU A 98 24.08 -4.98 15.45
N MET A 99 23.31 -5.41 16.47
CA MET A 99 22.25 -6.41 16.28
C MET A 99 21.10 -5.92 15.38
N LEU A 100 20.76 -4.63 15.44
CA LEU A 100 19.72 -4.05 14.57
C LEU A 100 20.23 -3.86 13.12
N GLU A 101 21.50 -3.55 12.92
CA GLU A 101 22.13 -3.45 11.59
C GLU A 101 22.27 -4.83 10.94
N ALA A 102 22.65 -5.86 11.70
CA ALA A 102 22.65 -7.25 11.22
C ALA A 102 21.23 -7.70 10.82
N SER A 103 20.23 -7.46 11.69
CA SER A 103 18.82 -7.77 11.41
C SER A 103 18.28 -7.00 10.19
N LEU A 104 18.65 -5.73 10.02
CA LEU A 104 18.31 -4.93 8.84
C LEU A 104 18.93 -5.51 7.56
N LYS A 105 20.21 -5.93 7.62
CA LYS A 105 20.92 -6.54 6.50
C LYS A 105 20.26 -7.85 6.06
N ASP A 106 19.87 -8.71 7.01
CA ASP A 106 19.18 -9.96 6.71
C ASP A 106 17.76 -9.73 6.18
N ALA A 107 17.04 -8.71 6.68
CA ALA A 107 15.75 -8.29 6.14
C ALA A 107 15.85 -7.75 4.70
N LEU A 108 16.94 -7.07 4.35
CA LEU A 108 17.23 -6.63 2.97
C LEU A 108 17.58 -7.82 2.07
N ASN A 109 18.50 -8.70 2.50
CA ASN A 109 18.90 -9.90 1.78
C ASN A 109 17.69 -10.79 1.43
N THR A 110 16.80 -11.03 2.41
CA THR A 110 15.57 -11.83 2.21
C THR A 110 14.54 -11.13 1.33
N SER A 111 14.41 -9.80 1.44
CA SER A 111 13.56 -9.00 0.54
C SER A 111 14.03 -9.06 -0.92
N ASP A 112 15.34 -9.08 -1.17
CA ASP A 112 15.88 -9.13 -2.53
C ASP A 112 15.92 -10.55 -3.12
N ALA A 113 16.09 -11.58 -2.30
CA ALA A 113 15.86 -12.97 -2.71
C ALA A 113 14.40 -13.18 -3.16
N PHE A 114 13.42 -12.71 -2.38
CA PHE A 114 12.00 -12.79 -2.74
C PHE A 114 11.66 -11.96 -4.00
N ARG A 115 12.38 -10.85 -4.24
CA ARG A 115 12.26 -10.07 -5.49
C ARG A 115 12.74 -10.89 -6.69
N GLN A 116 13.92 -11.50 -6.60
CA GLN A 116 14.48 -12.34 -7.68
C GLN A 116 13.58 -13.54 -7.99
N GLU A 117 13.07 -14.24 -6.97
CA GLU A 117 12.10 -15.34 -7.14
C GLU A 117 10.84 -14.88 -7.90
N LYS A 118 10.27 -13.74 -7.49
CA LYS A 118 9.09 -13.16 -8.15
C LYS A 118 9.37 -12.76 -9.59
N ASP A 119 10.53 -12.16 -9.88
CA ASP A 119 10.88 -11.72 -11.22
C ASP A 119 11.09 -12.93 -12.16
N VAL A 120 11.65 -14.05 -11.67
CA VAL A 120 11.71 -15.33 -12.40
C VAL A 120 10.32 -15.90 -12.70
N VAL A 121 9.39 -15.85 -11.73
CA VAL A 121 7.99 -16.26 -11.97
C VAL A 121 7.30 -15.38 -13.01
N ILE A 122 7.60 -14.08 -13.05
CA ILE A 122 7.08 -13.15 -14.07
C ILE A 122 7.63 -13.48 -15.46
N THR A 123 8.94 -13.76 -15.60
CA THR A 123 9.52 -14.14 -16.90
C THR A 123 9.01 -15.49 -17.40
N LEU A 124 8.79 -16.45 -16.50
CA LEU A 124 8.19 -17.74 -16.85
C LEU A 124 6.74 -17.54 -17.34
N GLN A 125 5.92 -16.77 -16.62
CA GLN A 125 4.55 -16.45 -17.06
C GLN A 125 4.51 -15.67 -18.39
N ALA A 126 5.52 -14.84 -18.68
CA ALA A 126 5.64 -14.17 -19.97
C ALA A 126 5.89 -15.18 -21.11
N SER A 127 6.82 -16.12 -20.94
CA SER A 127 7.10 -17.17 -21.93
C SER A 127 5.91 -18.13 -22.14
N GLU A 128 5.13 -18.41 -21.09
CA GLU A 128 3.88 -19.18 -21.22
C GLU A 128 2.83 -18.43 -22.05
N ARG A 129 2.70 -17.11 -21.87
CA ARG A 129 1.81 -16.27 -22.70
C ARG A 129 2.25 -16.21 -24.15
N GLU A 130 3.54 -16.09 -24.42
CA GLU A 130 4.10 -16.13 -25.77
C GLU A 130 3.83 -17.48 -26.45
N ARG A 131 4.03 -18.59 -25.73
CA ARG A 131 3.67 -19.94 -26.20
C ARG A 131 2.18 -20.08 -26.48
N MET A 132 1.31 -19.51 -25.65
CA MET A 132 -0.14 -19.51 -25.89
C MET A 132 -0.51 -18.66 -27.12
N ALA A 133 0.10 -17.49 -27.31
CA ALA A 133 -0.13 -16.65 -28.49
C ALA A 133 0.32 -17.36 -29.79
N SER A 134 1.46 -18.06 -29.76
CA SER A 134 1.92 -18.89 -30.87
C SER A 134 0.94 -20.03 -31.20
N LEU A 135 0.37 -20.70 -30.19
CA LEU A 135 -0.65 -21.73 -30.38
C LEU A 135 -1.96 -21.15 -30.94
N VAL A 136 -2.39 -19.96 -30.52
CA VAL A 136 -3.55 -19.28 -31.09
C VAL A 136 -3.34 -18.94 -32.56
N ALA A 137 -2.19 -18.36 -32.93
CA ALA A 137 -1.87 -18.05 -34.33
C ALA A 137 -1.86 -19.31 -35.23
N LEU A 138 -1.38 -20.44 -34.73
CA LEU A 138 -1.43 -21.72 -35.46
C LEU A 138 -2.86 -22.27 -35.61
N LEU A 139 -3.75 -22.04 -34.63
CA LEU A 139 -5.16 -22.40 -34.73
C LEU A 139 -5.92 -21.48 -35.70
N GLU A 140 -5.63 -20.18 -35.69
CA GLU A 140 -6.17 -19.21 -36.66
C GLU A 140 -5.71 -19.55 -38.08
N GLU A 141 -4.44 -19.90 -38.30
CA GLU A 141 -3.96 -20.35 -39.61
C GLU A 141 -4.66 -21.66 -40.06
N ALA A 142 -4.81 -22.63 -39.14
CA ALA A 142 -5.52 -23.87 -39.43
C ALA A 142 -7.00 -23.64 -39.78
N GLN A 143 -7.68 -22.73 -39.09
CA GLN A 143 -9.06 -22.33 -39.40
C GLN A 143 -9.15 -21.64 -40.77
N ASN A 144 -8.27 -20.68 -41.07
CA ASN A 144 -8.25 -20.00 -42.36
C ASN A 144 -8.07 -21.00 -43.52
N ARG A 145 -7.13 -21.95 -43.38
CA ARG A 145 -6.92 -23.04 -44.35
C ARG A 145 -8.14 -23.96 -44.51
N TYR A 146 -8.88 -24.22 -43.42
CA TYR A 146 -10.14 -24.98 -43.46
C TYR A 146 -11.26 -24.22 -44.19
N GLU A 147 -11.41 -22.92 -43.93
CA GLU A 147 -12.38 -22.07 -44.62
C GLU A 147 -12.06 -21.89 -46.10
N ASP A 148 -10.77 -21.80 -46.48
CA ASP A 148 -10.32 -21.82 -47.87
C ASP A 148 -10.68 -23.14 -48.56
N ALA A 149 -10.45 -24.28 -47.91
CA ALA A 149 -10.80 -25.60 -48.43
C ALA A 149 -12.32 -25.78 -48.57
N GLU A 150 -13.11 -25.28 -47.62
CA GLU A 150 -14.57 -25.30 -47.68
C GLU A 150 -15.12 -24.40 -48.78
N ARG A 151 -14.57 -23.18 -48.96
CA ARG A 151 -14.92 -22.29 -50.09
C ARG A 151 -14.54 -22.91 -51.44
N ALA A 152 -13.41 -23.61 -51.53
CA ALA A 152 -13.02 -24.39 -52.71
C ALA A 152 -13.99 -25.56 -52.97
N ARG A 153 -14.40 -26.29 -51.92
CA ARG A 153 -15.39 -27.38 -52.01
C ARG A 153 -16.74 -26.87 -52.50
N GLN A 154 -17.23 -25.76 -51.96
CA GLN A 154 -18.47 -25.12 -52.41
C GLN A 154 -18.40 -24.66 -53.87
N SER A 155 -17.27 -24.08 -54.30
CA SER A 155 -17.03 -23.73 -55.72
C SER A 155 -17.04 -24.97 -56.63
N ALA A 156 -16.45 -26.09 -56.18
CA ALA A 156 -16.46 -27.35 -56.93
C ALA A 156 -17.88 -27.94 -57.03
N VAL A 157 -18.65 -27.96 -55.93
CA VAL A 157 -20.06 -28.40 -55.92
C VAL A 157 -20.92 -27.53 -56.83
N PHE A 158 -20.75 -26.20 -56.80
CA PHE A 158 -21.46 -25.30 -57.71
C PHE A 158 -21.12 -25.59 -59.18
N LYS A 159 -19.84 -25.77 -59.52
CA LYS A 159 -19.40 -26.12 -60.89
C LYS A 159 -19.95 -27.46 -61.35
N LEU A 160 -19.98 -28.48 -60.48
CA LEU A 160 -20.57 -29.78 -60.79
C LEU A 160 -22.09 -29.67 -61.02
N SER A 161 -22.79 -28.88 -60.18
CA SER A 161 -24.22 -28.59 -60.34
C SER A 161 -24.49 -27.85 -61.66
N SER A 162 -23.71 -26.82 -62.00
CA SER A 162 -23.86 -26.11 -63.27
C SER A 162 -23.53 -26.97 -64.49
N LEU A 163 -22.60 -27.93 -64.39
CA LEU A 163 -22.33 -28.90 -65.45
C LEU A 163 -23.45 -29.95 -65.58
N GLN A 164 -24.10 -30.33 -64.48
CA GLN A 164 -25.29 -31.20 -64.51
C GLN A 164 -26.50 -30.47 -65.13
N ALA A 165 -26.73 -29.22 -64.74
CA ALA A 165 -27.77 -28.36 -65.32
C ALA A 165 -27.51 -28.15 -66.83
N ALA A 166 -26.32 -27.68 -67.22
CA ALA A 166 -25.96 -27.49 -68.62
C ALA A 166 -26.05 -28.79 -69.45
N ARG A 167 -25.81 -29.96 -68.83
CA ARG A 167 -26.02 -31.25 -69.49
C ARG A 167 -27.52 -31.52 -69.71
N ALA A 168 -28.37 -31.28 -68.73
CA ALA A 168 -29.83 -31.39 -68.88
C ALA A 168 -30.39 -30.40 -69.90
N ASP A 169 -29.90 -29.15 -69.89
CA ASP A 169 -30.25 -28.11 -70.86
C ASP A 169 -29.78 -28.49 -72.27
N SER A 170 -28.58 -29.06 -72.43
CA SER A 170 -28.09 -29.53 -73.74
C SER A 170 -28.92 -30.69 -74.30
N ILE A 171 -29.40 -31.61 -73.45
CA ILE A 171 -30.33 -32.68 -73.83
C ILE A 171 -31.68 -32.08 -74.26
N SER A 172 -32.13 -31.03 -73.59
CA SER A 172 -33.39 -30.32 -73.90
C SER A 172 -33.30 -29.48 -75.17
N GLN A 173 -32.16 -28.81 -75.41
CA GLN A 173 -31.91 -27.99 -76.61
C GLN A 173 -31.58 -28.84 -77.84
N SER A 174 -31.04 -30.06 -77.67
CA SER A 174 -30.83 -31.01 -78.78
C SER A 174 -32.12 -31.45 -79.47
N LEU A 175 -33.30 -31.06 -78.96
CA LEU A 175 -34.61 -31.34 -79.54
C LEU A 175 -35.18 -30.18 -80.38
N LEU A 176 -34.52 -29.02 -80.46
CA LEU A 176 -35.00 -27.84 -81.22
C LEU A 176 -33.86 -27.12 -81.97
N PRO A 177 -34.00 -26.81 -83.28
CA PRO A 177 -32.96 -26.14 -84.07
C PRO A 177 -32.91 -24.62 -83.83
N PRO A 178 -31.73 -23.98 -83.80
CA PRO A 178 -31.57 -22.57 -83.44
C PRO A 178 -31.70 -21.59 -84.64
N ALA A 179 -32.11 -20.35 -84.34
CA ALA A 179 -32.11 -19.21 -85.26
C ALA A 179 -31.18 -18.07 -84.76
N SER A 180 -30.73 -17.22 -85.68
CA SER A 180 -29.47 -16.46 -85.57
C SER A 180 -29.59 -14.98 -85.13
N THR A 181 -28.49 -14.43 -84.57
CA THR A 181 -28.07 -12.99 -84.58
C THR A 181 -28.98 -11.94 -83.89
N ASN A 182 -28.51 -10.79 -83.37
CA ASN A 182 -27.18 -10.26 -83.01
C ASN A 182 -27.33 -9.15 -81.93
N PRO A 183 -26.28 -8.77 -81.16
CA PRO A 183 -26.39 -7.85 -80.02
C PRO A 183 -26.04 -6.38 -80.33
N LEU A 184 -26.47 -5.47 -79.44
CA LEU A 184 -26.14 -4.04 -79.41
C LEU A 184 -25.68 -3.60 -78.00
N SER A 185 -24.89 -2.51 -77.93
CA SER A 185 -24.38 -1.89 -76.69
C SER A 185 -24.70 -0.38 -76.73
N PRO A 186 -24.71 0.35 -75.59
CA PRO A 186 -23.46 0.97 -75.14
C PRO A 186 -23.32 1.10 -73.59
N ARG A 187 -22.31 1.87 -73.16
CA ARG A 187 -21.79 2.00 -71.78
C ARG A 187 -21.57 3.47 -71.42
N HIS A 188 -21.99 3.91 -70.23
CA HIS A 188 -21.67 5.24 -69.70
C HIS A 188 -20.58 5.18 -68.62
N GLN A 189 -19.67 6.17 -68.65
CA GLN A 189 -18.82 6.58 -67.51
C GLN A 189 -18.71 8.11 -67.57
N THR A 190 -18.72 8.78 -66.42
CA THR A 190 -18.61 10.24 -66.30
C THR A 190 -17.38 10.62 -65.50
N SER A 191 -16.65 11.62 -65.99
CA SER A 191 -15.54 12.26 -65.29
C SER A 191 -15.84 13.74 -65.09
N LEU A 192 -15.45 14.29 -63.94
CA LEU A 192 -15.55 15.72 -63.65
C LEU A 192 -14.20 16.22 -63.13
N SER A 193 -13.78 17.36 -63.66
CA SER A 193 -12.52 18.04 -63.33
C SER A 193 -12.81 19.52 -63.11
N SER A 194 -12.38 20.07 -61.98
CA SER A 194 -12.53 21.49 -61.65
C SER A 194 -11.23 22.27 -61.88
N SER A 195 -11.39 23.47 -62.42
CA SER A 195 -10.32 24.31 -62.96
C SER A 195 -9.54 25.11 -61.90
N SER A 196 -8.31 25.50 -62.26
CA SER A 196 -7.54 26.54 -61.58
C SER A 196 -7.34 27.73 -62.54
N PRO A 197 -7.57 28.99 -62.11
CA PRO A 197 -7.58 30.14 -63.00
C PRO A 197 -6.17 30.69 -63.32
N ARG A 198 -5.95 31.07 -64.58
CA ARG A 198 -4.69 31.64 -65.09
C ARG A 198 -4.81 33.15 -65.28
N ARG A 199 -3.88 33.92 -64.71
CA ARG A 199 -3.77 35.38 -64.93
C ARG A 199 -3.47 35.71 -66.41
N GLN A 200 -4.05 36.81 -66.87
CA GLN A 200 -3.52 37.65 -67.96
C GLN A 200 -3.53 39.12 -67.52
N THR A 201 -2.79 39.98 -68.21
CA THR A 201 -2.46 41.34 -67.76
C THR A 201 -2.60 42.37 -68.88
N SER A 202 -3.46 43.36 -68.67
CA SER A 202 -3.66 44.56 -69.49
C SER A 202 -4.35 45.63 -68.62
N LEU A 203 -4.06 46.93 -68.72
CA LEU A 203 -3.12 47.62 -69.63
C LEU A 203 -2.39 48.75 -68.87
N GLN A 204 -2.32 49.97 -69.41
CA GLN A 204 -1.76 51.16 -68.77
C GLN A 204 -2.57 52.40 -69.18
N SER A 205 -3.05 53.19 -68.21
CA SER A 205 -3.10 54.66 -68.23
C SER A 205 -3.64 55.16 -66.88
N ASP A 206 -2.95 56.11 -66.23
CA ASP A 206 -3.20 56.71 -64.89
C ASP A 206 -2.37 56.17 -63.71
N ALA A 207 -1.16 55.69 -64.03
CA ALA A 207 -0.32 54.88 -63.16
C ALA A 207 0.49 55.61 -62.06
N ALA A 208 -0.04 56.68 -61.46
CA ALA A 208 0.61 57.46 -60.39
C ALA A 208 -0.25 57.56 -59.11
N GLU A 209 -1.38 58.26 -59.15
CA GLU A 209 -2.27 58.42 -57.99
C GLU A 209 -3.10 57.15 -57.72
N ASP A 210 -3.59 56.50 -58.78
CA ASP A 210 -4.37 55.26 -58.69
C ASP A 210 -3.59 54.11 -58.03
N LYS A 211 -2.25 54.08 -58.19
CA LYS A 211 -1.38 53.13 -57.48
C LYS A 211 -1.33 53.37 -55.97
N SER A 212 -1.53 54.60 -55.49
CA SER A 212 -1.61 54.86 -54.05
C SER A 212 -2.90 54.28 -53.49
N LEU A 213 -4.02 54.51 -54.18
CA LEU A 213 -5.32 53.93 -53.83
C LEU A 213 -5.28 52.39 -53.87
N GLU A 214 -4.75 51.78 -54.93
CA GLU A 214 -4.55 50.32 -55.03
C GLU A 214 -3.64 49.79 -53.88
N PHE A 215 -2.70 50.60 -53.37
CA PHE A 215 -1.83 50.22 -52.26
C PHE A 215 -2.53 50.32 -50.90
N ASP A 216 -3.26 51.39 -50.64
CA ASP A 216 -4.06 51.57 -49.42
C ASP A 216 -5.23 50.58 -49.35
N GLU A 217 -5.89 50.27 -50.46
CA GLU A 217 -6.89 49.19 -50.53
C GLU A 217 -6.29 47.82 -50.20
N ARG A 218 -5.05 47.55 -50.66
CA ARG A 218 -4.31 46.33 -50.28
C ARG A 218 -3.96 46.35 -48.79
N ILE A 219 -3.52 47.47 -48.22
CA ILE A 219 -3.26 47.61 -46.79
C ILE A 219 -4.54 47.35 -45.97
N GLU A 220 -5.67 47.95 -46.35
CA GLU A 220 -6.96 47.71 -45.70
C GLU A 220 -7.48 46.29 -45.90
N LYS A 221 -7.17 45.65 -47.03
CA LYS A 221 -7.42 44.21 -47.20
C LYS A 221 -6.58 43.38 -46.23
N TYR A 222 -5.26 43.63 -46.16
CA TYR A 222 -4.38 42.89 -45.24
C TYR A 222 -4.74 43.12 -43.77
N LYS A 223 -5.17 44.33 -43.38
CA LYS A 223 -5.73 44.61 -42.05
C LYS A 223 -6.95 43.72 -41.75
N ARG A 224 -7.91 43.64 -42.69
CA ARG A 224 -9.09 42.75 -42.58
C ARG A 224 -8.73 41.27 -42.55
N ASP A 225 -7.79 40.83 -43.39
CA ASP A 225 -7.33 39.43 -43.42
C ASP A 225 -6.60 39.04 -42.11
N ILE A 226 -5.79 39.94 -41.54
CA ILE A 226 -5.13 39.77 -40.23
C ILE A 226 -6.15 39.72 -39.09
N GLU A 227 -7.18 40.58 -39.11
CA GLU A 227 -8.21 40.60 -38.07
C GLU A 227 -9.13 39.38 -38.14
N LEU A 228 -9.47 38.91 -39.36
CA LEU A 228 -10.13 37.61 -39.56
C LEU A 228 -9.28 36.43 -39.08
N LEU A 229 -7.96 36.49 -39.24
CA LEU A 229 -7.04 35.48 -38.70
C LEU A 229 -7.03 35.49 -37.16
N ARG A 230 -7.02 36.66 -36.52
CA ARG A 230 -7.13 36.79 -35.05
C ARG A 230 -8.45 36.24 -34.52
N GLN A 231 -9.57 36.62 -35.13
CA GLN A 231 -10.90 36.14 -34.74
C GLN A 231 -11.03 34.62 -34.89
N LYS A 232 -10.49 34.04 -35.97
CA LYS A 232 -10.38 32.58 -36.13
C LYS A 232 -9.51 31.93 -35.06
N LEU A 233 -8.38 32.54 -34.71
CA LEU A 233 -7.46 32.01 -33.70
C LEU A 233 -8.13 31.97 -32.32
N VAL A 234 -8.77 33.07 -31.90
CA VAL A 234 -9.57 33.14 -30.66
C VAL A 234 -10.68 32.08 -30.64
N LEU A 235 -11.46 31.96 -31.72
CA LEU A 235 -12.51 30.93 -31.84
C LEU A 235 -11.95 29.51 -31.77
N THR A 236 -10.74 29.25 -32.28
CA THR A 236 -10.09 27.94 -32.12
C THR A 236 -9.58 27.70 -30.70
N GLU A 237 -9.04 28.72 -30.02
CA GLU A 237 -8.65 28.61 -28.61
C GLU A 237 -9.88 28.31 -27.74
N GLU A 238 -10.97 29.07 -27.89
CA GLU A 238 -12.25 28.83 -27.21
C GLU A 238 -12.79 27.42 -27.48
N GLN A 239 -12.79 26.94 -28.73
CA GLN A 239 -13.18 25.55 -29.03
C GLN A 239 -12.28 24.50 -28.37
N THR A 240 -10.96 24.74 -28.26
CA THR A 240 -10.08 23.81 -27.55
C THR A 240 -10.31 23.81 -26.05
N VAL A 241 -10.59 24.99 -25.46
CA VAL A 241 -10.95 25.14 -24.04
C VAL A 241 -12.26 24.44 -23.72
N GLU A 242 -13.32 24.59 -24.54
CA GLU A 242 -14.59 23.90 -24.32
C GLU A 242 -14.46 22.38 -24.52
N ARG A 243 -13.71 21.91 -25.53
CA ARG A 243 -13.39 20.48 -25.68
C ARG A 243 -12.64 19.94 -24.46
N GLN A 244 -11.70 20.70 -23.90
CA GLN A 244 -10.95 20.31 -22.71
C GLN A 244 -11.84 20.28 -21.45
N LYS A 245 -12.72 21.27 -21.26
CA LYS A 245 -13.73 21.28 -20.18
C LYS A 245 -14.64 20.06 -20.26
N LEU A 246 -15.16 19.75 -21.45
CA LEU A 246 -16.06 18.62 -21.68
C LEU A 246 -15.34 17.27 -21.46
N ALA A 247 -14.10 17.12 -21.91
CA ALA A 247 -13.30 15.93 -21.64
C ALA A 247 -13.02 15.74 -20.12
N VAL A 248 -12.73 16.84 -19.40
CA VAL A 248 -12.55 16.80 -17.93
C VAL A 248 -13.86 16.46 -17.22
N ALA A 249 -15.01 16.99 -17.68
CA ALA A 249 -16.31 16.68 -17.11
C ALA A 249 -16.69 15.20 -17.30
N ILE A 250 -16.43 14.62 -18.48
CA ILE A 250 -16.62 13.18 -18.74
C ILE A 250 -15.70 12.35 -17.84
N ALA A 251 -14.40 12.64 -17.80
CA ALA A 251 -13.45 11.89 -16.97
C ALA A 251 -13.77 11.97 -15.45
N LEU A 252 -14.32 13.09 -14.98
CA LEU A 252 -14.81 13.21 -13.59
C LEU A 252 -16.08 12.37 -13.34
N HIS A 253 -17.00 12.30 -14.31
CA HIS A 253 -18.21 11.49 -14.21
C HIS A 253 -17.89 9.98 -14.27
N GLU A 254 -16.98 9.56 -15.15
CA GLU A 254 -16.44 8.20 -15.21
C GLU A 254 -15.77 7.81 -13.89
N ALA A 255 -14.88 8.66 -13.36
CA ALA A 255 -14.23 8.43 -12.06
C ALA A 255 -15.22 8.37 -10.88
N GLN A 256 -16.34 9.09 -10.93
CA GLN A 256 -17.42 9.00 -9.93
C GLN A 256 -18.20 7.69 -10.04
N LEU A 257 -18.49 7.21 -11.25
CA LEU A 257 -19.11 5.90 -11.49
C LEU A 257 -18.20 4.75 -11.02
N ASP A 258 -16.92 4.78 -11.36
CA ASP A 258 -15.93 3.80 -10.92
C ASP A 258 -15.80 3.77 -9.39
N TYR A 259 -15.72 4.94 -8.75
CA TYR A 259 -15.68 5.04 -7.29
C TYR A 259 -16.94 4.45 -6.65
N SER A 260 -18.13 4.78 -7.18
CA SER A 260 -19.41 4.25 -6.69
C SER A 260 -19.48 2.71 -6.81
N ASN A 261 -19.06 2.17 -7.96
CA ASN A 261 -19.01 0.74 -8.24
C ASN A 261 -18.04 0.00 -7.29
N VAL A 262 -16.86 0.57 -7.04
CA VAL A 262 -15.90 0.03 -6.05
C VAL A 262 -16.45 0.07 -4.62
N VAL A 263 -17.17 1.13 -4.23
CA VAL A 263 -17.82 1.21 -2.91
C VAL A 263 -18.90 0.14 -2.75
N GLU A 264 -19.81 -0.02 -3.71
CA GLU A 264 -20.85 -1.05 -3.63
C GLU A 264 -20.28 -2.47 -3.73
N HIS A 265 -19.28 -2.73 -4.58
CA HIS A 265 -18.60 -4.04 -4.61
C HIS A 265 -17.90 -4.34 -3.27
N THR A 266 -17.21 -3.38 -2.65
CA THR A 266 -16.53 -3.61 -1.36
C THR A 266 -17.52 -3.81 -0.20
N LYS A 267 -18.67 -3.14 -0.24
CA LYS A 267 -19.79 -3.34 0.68
C LYS A 267 -20.38 -4.75 0.53
N LEU A 268 -20.73 -5.18 -0.68
CA LEU A 268 -21.25 -6.53 -0.97
C LEU A 268 -20.25 -7.64 -0.58
N ASP A 269 -18.95 -7.42 -0.79
CA ASP A 269 -17.89 -8.31 -0.32
C ASP A 269 -17.83 -8.43 1.21
N CYS A 270 -18.03 -7.32 1.93
CA CYS A 270 -18.07 -7.31 3.39
C CYS A 270 -19.35 -8.00 3.92
N GLU A 271 -20.51 -7.76 3.31
CA GLU A 271 -21.76 -8.45 3.62
C GLU A 271 -21.66 -9.97 3.36
N ARG A 272 -21.03 -10.38 2.24
CA ARG A 272 -20.77 -11.79 1.94
C ARG A 272 -19.90 -12.44 3.01
N ARG A 273 -18.75 -11.85 3.35
CA ARG A 273 -17.85 -12.35 4.41
C ARG A 273 -18.51 -12.39 5.79
N LEU A 274 -19.37 -11.42 6.10
CA LEU A 274 -20.14 -11.39 7.36
C LEU A 274 -21.12 -12.56 7.43
N ASN A 275 -21.79 -12.88 6.32
CA ASN A 275 -22.73 -14.00 6.23
C ASN A 275 -22.01 -15.36 6.19
N GLU A 276 -20.85 -15.47 5.52
CA GLU A 276 -19.95 -16.63 5.61
C GLU A 276 -19.49 -16.88 7.06
N TRP A 277 -19.12 -15.83 7.79
CA TRP A 277 -18.72 -15.93 9.20
C TRP A 277 -19.89 -16.34 10.10
N ARG A 278 -21.07 -15.73 9.93
CA ARG A 278 -22.30 -16.11 10.65
C ARG A 278 -22.68 -17.57 10.41
N TYR A 279 -22.59 -18.03 9.16
CA TYR A 279 -22.84 -19.43 8.82
C TYR A 279 -21.83 -20.36 9.48
N ALA A 280 -20.54 -20.04 9.42
CA ALA A 280 -19.49 -20.84 10.07
C ALA A 280 -19.64 -20.87 11.61
N GLU A 281 -20.13 -19.80 12.24
CA GLU A 281 -20.44 -19.77 13.68
C GLU A 281 -21.68 -20.60 14.01
N ALA A 282 -22.74 -20.53 13.19
CA ALA A 282 -23.92 -21.38 13.37
C ALA A 282 -23.60 -22.87 13.20
N VAL A 283 -22.70 -23.23 12.26
CA VAL A 283 -22.17 -24.59 12.13
C VAL A 283 -21.38 -25.00 13.38
N ARG A 284 -20.44 -24.17 13.87
CA ARG A 284 -19.70 -24.45 15.12
C ARG A 284 -20.62 -24.64 16.33
N ALA A 285 -21.68 -23.82 16.45
CA ALA A 285 -22.66 -23.93 17.52
C ALA A 285 -23.40 -25.28 17.46
N LYS A 286 -23.83 -25.70 16.26
CA LYS A 286 -24.51 -26.98 16.05
C LYS A 286 -23.58 -28.19 16.22
N GLU A 287 -22.32 -28.09 15.80
CA GLU A 287 -21.30 -29.12 16.06
C GLU A 287 -21.08 -29.30 17.57
N LYS A 288 -21.02 -28.20 18.33
CA LYS A 288 -20.92 -28.23 19.79
C LYS A 288 -22.18 -28.83 20.45
N GLU A 289 -23.36 -28.53 19.93
CA GLU A 289 -24.63 -29.12 20.41
C GLU A 289 -24.66 -30.64 20.16
N SER A 290 -24.32 -31.09 18.96
CA SER A 290 -24.18 -32.52 18.63
C SER A 290 -23.21 -33.23 19.58
N ALA A 291 -22.03 -32.66 19.80
CA ALA A 291 -21.03 -33.24 20.71
C ALA A 291 -21.55 -33.36 22.16
N MET A 292 -22.30 -32.37 22.65
CA MET A 292 -22.92 -32.44 23.99
C MET A 292 -24.01 -33.52 24.07
N ASP A 293 -24.79 -33.74 23.01
CA ASP A 293 -25.81 -34.81 22.97
C ASP A 293 -25.22 -36.21 22.75
N GLU A 294 -24.11 -36.31 22.03
CA GLU A 294 -23.26 -37.51 21.95
C GLU A 294 -22.66 -37.85 23.33
N ASP A 295 -22.10 -36.89 24.07
CA ASP A 295 -21.63 -37.07 25.45
C ASP A 295 -22.78 -37.48 26.39
N ARG A 296 -23.94 -36.81 26.32
CA ARG A 296 -25.14 -37.21 27.08
C ARG A 296 -25.60 -38.62 26.74
N TYR A 297 -25.49 -39.06 25.48
CA TYR A 297 -25.80 -40.43 25.08
C TYR A 297 -24.77 -41.41 25.65
N SER A 298 -23.48 -41.09 25.55
CA SER A 298 -22.37 -41.87 26.10
C SER A 298 -22.53 -42.10 27.61
N ILE A 299 -22.80 -41.05 28.39
CA ILE A 299 -23.03 -41.14 29.85
C ILE A 299 -24.23 -42.04 30.18
N ARG A 300 -25.33 -41.94 29.44
CA ARG A 300 -26.51 -42.82 29.62
C ARG A 300 -26.19 -44.28 29.28
N LEU A 301 -25.36 -44.52 28.26
CA LEU A 301 -24.94 -45.85 27.86
C LEU A 301 -23.96 -46.46 28.87
N GLU A 302 -23.00 -45.69 29.37
CA GLU A 302 -22.08 -46.08 30.44
C GLU A 302 -22.84 -46.40 31.73
N MET A 303 -23.77 -45.54 32.17
CA MET A 303 -24.62 -45.79 33.34
C MET A 303 -25.47 -47.06 33.19
N LYS A 304 -25.95 -47.37 31.97
CA LYS A 304 -26.63 -48.64 31.67
C LYS A 304 -25.67 -49.82 31.80
N HIS A 305 -24.44 -49.70 31.30
CA HIS A 305 -23.44 -50.76 31.37
C HIS A 305 -22.87 -50.99 32.78
N THR A 306 -22.70 -49.94 33.61
CA THR A 306 -22.30 -50.12 35.02
C THR A 306 -23.40 -50.77 35.84
N LEU A 307 -24.67 -50.45 35.59
CA LEU A 307 -25.82 -51.13 36.19
C LEU A 307 -25.98 -52.58 35.71
N GLN A 308 -25.67 -52.87 34.45
CA GLN A 308 -25.60 -54.25 33.95
C GLN A 308 -24.44 -55.04 34.57
N ARG A 309 -23.26 -54.42 34.74
CA ARG A 309 -22.12 -55.04 35.43
C ARG A 309 -22.46 -55.36 36.88
N SER A 310 -22.97 -54.40 37.65
CA SER A 310 -23.32 -54.67 39.06
C SER A 310 -24.41 -55.74 39.23
N GLN A 311 -25.33 -55.89 38.27
CA GLN A 311 -26.27 -57.03 38.23
C GLN A 311 -25.60 -58.37 37.90
N ILE A 312 -24.54 -58.38 37.08
CA ILE A 312 -23.72 -59.57 36.82
C ILE A 312 -22.88 -59.88 38.06
N ASP A 313 -22.19 -58.91 38.64
CA ASP A 313 -21.34 -59.05 39.83
C ASP A 313 -22.16 -59.56 41.02
N GLN A 314 -23.39 -59.06 41.22
CA GLN A 314 -24.33 -59.59 42.22
C GLN A 314 -24.74 -61.05 41.94
N ARG A 315 -24.94 -61.44 40.69
CA ARG A 315 -25.24 -62.84 40.32
C ARG A 315 -24.03 -63.75 40.52
N VAL A 316 -22.83 -63.28 40.17
CA VAL A 316 -21.57 -64.01 40.41
C VAL A 316 -21.37 -64.22 41.90
N ALA A 317 -21.45 -63.16 42.72
CA ALA A 317 -21.33 -63.27 44.18
C ALA A 317 -22.39 -64.19 44.81
N LEU A 318 -23.63 -64.21 44.28
CA LEU A 318 -24.67 -65.15 44.72
C LEU A 318 -24.37 -66.60 44.31
N LEU A 319 -23.84 -66.83 43.10
CA LEU A 319 -23.42 -68.16 42.64
C LEU A 319 -22.17 -68.66 43.37
N GLU A 320 -21.22 -67.78 43.67
CA GLU A 320 -20.04 -68.08 44.50
C GLU A 320 -20.45 -68.41 45.95
N ALA A 321 -21.39 -67.65 46.53
CA ALA A 321 -21.95 -67.98 47.84
C ALA A 321 -22.70 -69.33 47.84
N GLN A 322 -23.46 -69.64 46.78
CA GLN A 322 -24.11 -70.95 46.61
C GLN A 322 -23.08 -72.07 46.42
N ALA A 323 -21.98 -71.82 45.70
CA ALA A 323 -20.90 -72.78 45.52
C ALA A 323 -20.13 -73.03 46.83
N GLU A 324 -19.81 -71.99 47.62
CA GLU A 324 -19.23 -72.10 48.96
C GLU A 324 -20.14 -72.89 49.91
N ILE A 325 -21.46 -72.69 49.86
CA ILE A 325 -22.44 -73.46 50.63
C ILE A 325 -22.47 -74.93 50.17
N ALA A 326 -22.55 -75.21 48.87
CA ALA A 326 -22.55 -76.57 48.33
C ALA A 326 -21.26 -77.33 48.67
N LYS A 327 -20.12 -76.64 48.58
CA LYS A 327 -18.77 -77.12 48.95
C LYS A 327 -18.65 -77.39 50.45
N ARG A 328 -19.30 -76.62 51.32
CA ARG A 328 -19.47 -76.93 52.76
C ARG A 328 -20.42 -78.10 53.02
N THR A 329 -21.35 -78.38 52.12
CA THR A 329 -22.35 -79.47 52.26
C THR A 329 -21.87 -80.79 51.60
N GLY A 330 -20.65 -80.82 51.06
CA GLY A 330 -19.94 -82.06 50.69
C GLY A 330 -20.36 -82.72 49.37
N ASN A 331 -21.24 -82.12 48.58
CA ASN A 331 -21.66 -82.67 47.29
C ASN A 331 -20.70 -82.26 46.16
N SER A 332 -19.57 -82.96 46.03
CA SER A 332 -18.74 -82.90 44.82
C SER A 332 -19.37 -83.73 43.69
N LEU A 333 -20.08 -83.07 42.77
CA LEU A 333 -20.67 -83.73 41.59
C LEU A 333 -20.35 -82.93 40.32
N GLY A 334 -19.74 -83.59 39.34
CA GLY A 334 -19.70 -83.15 37.94
C GLY A 334 -18.95 -81.84 37.66
N SER A 335 -17.61 -81.85 37.78
CA SER A 335 -16.82 -81.01 36.87
C SER A 335 -16.96 -81.62 35.47
N VAL A 336 -17.83 -81.01 34.65
CA VAL A 336 -18.04 -81.41 33.25
C VAL A 336 -17.19 -80.50 32.39
N GLU A 337 -16.33 -81.10 31.56
CA GLU A 337 -15.41 -80.40 30.68
C GLU A 337 -16.17 -79.55 29.64
N SER A 338 -15.77 -78.28 29.52
CA SER A 338 -16.32 -77.32 28.57
C SER A 338 -15.17 -76.70 27.78
N ASP A 339 -14.52 -77.54 26.98
CA ASP A 339 -13.27 -77.21 26.25
C ASP A 339 -13.45 -76.17 25.13
N PHE A 340 -14.66 -75.64 24.98
CA PHE A 340 -14.92 -74.36 24.32
C PHE A 340 -15.49 -73.37 25.34
N SER A 341 -14.77 -72.27 25.60
CA SER A 341 -15.32 -70.89 25.71
C SER A 341 -14.50 -69.90 26.54
N ILE A 342 -13.53 -70.31 27.36
CA ILE A 342 -12.80 -69.35 28.24
C ILE A 342 -11.57 -68.75 27.54
N GLY A 343 -10.53 -69.53 27.25
CA GLY A 343 -9.27 -69.00 26.70
C GLY A 343 -9.41 -68.31 25.34
N THR A 344 -10.27 -68.83 24.47
CA THR A 344 -10.58 -68.22 23.16
C THR A 344 -11.45 -66.98 23.25
N LEU A 345 -12.32 -66.87 24.27
CA LEU A 345 -13.08 -65.64 24.52
C LEU A 345 -12.17 -64.54 25.05
N ASP A 346 -11.26 -64.85 25.97
CA ASP A 346 -10.29 -63.90 26.51
C ASP A 346 -9.32 -63.40 25.43
N GLU A 347 -8.84 -64.28 24.54
CA GLU A 347 -8.01 -63.87 23.39
C GLU A 347 -8.78 -62.93 22.43
N VAL A 348 -10.09 -63.16 22.21
CA VAL A 348 -10.95 -62.25 21.45
C VAL A 348 -11.18 -60.93 22.21
N LEU A 349 -11.31 -60.96 23.53
CA LEU A 349 -11.49 -59.78 24.38
C LEU A 349 -10.23 -58.90 24.37
N VAL A 350 -9.04 -59.49 24.49
CA VAL A 350 -7.74 -58.82 24.38
C VAL A 350 -7.54 -58.24 22.98
N ARG A 351 -7.87 -58.99 21.90
CA ARG A 351 -7.84 -58.44 20.52
C ARG A 351 -8.79 -57.25 20.36
N MET A 352 -10.02 -57.34 20.88
CA MET A 352 -11.01 -56.26 20.82
C MET A 352 -10.55 -55.02 21.61
N GLN A 353 -9.95 -55.20 22.79
CA GLN A 353 -9.37 -54.10 23.58
C GLN A 353 -8.18 -53.45 22.86
N LEU A 354 -7.27 -54.24 22.29
CA LEU A 354 -6.14 -53.74 21.50
C LEU A 354 -6.60 -52.93 20.29
N GLU A 355 -7.59 -53.42 19.55
CA GLU A 355 -8.13 -52.72 18.38
C GLU A 355 -8.92 -51.45 18.80
N GLN A 356 -9.61 -51.46 19.95
CA GLN A 356 -10.26 -50.28 20.52
C GLN A 356 -9.24 -49.23 21.02
N VAL A 357 -8.08 -49.66 21.54
CA VAL A 357 -6.95 -48.75 21.84
C VAL A 357 -6.33 -48.21 20.55
N ARG A 358 -6.25 -49.02 19.49
CA ARG A 358 -5.73 -48.63 18.17
C ARG A 358 -6.59 -47.56 17.50
N THR A 359 -7.91 -47.74 17.47
CA THR A 359 -8.84 -46.74 16.90
C THR A 359 -8.80 -45.43 17.69
N ARG A 360 -8.87 -45.48 19.03
CA ARG A 360 -8.73 -44.29 19.90
C ARG A 360 -7.41 -43.54 19.66
N ARG A 361 -6.28 -44.25 19.52
CA ARG A 361 -4.97 -43.65 19.18
C ARG A 361 -4.98 -43.01 17.79
N PHE A 362 -5.59 -43.66 16.80
CA PHE A 362 -5.69 -43.12 15.43
C PHE A 362 -6.59 -41.87 15.36
N GLU A 363 -7.71 -41.85 16.09
CA GLU A 363 -8.57 -40.67 16.22
C GLU A 363 -7.89 -39.52 16.94
N ALA A 364 -7.16 -39.79 18.02
CA ALA A 364 -6.37 -38.78 18.72
C ALA A 364 -5.31 -38.16 17.80
N LEU A 365 -4.62 -39.00 16.99
CA LEU A 365 -3.66 -38.55 15.99
C LEU A 365 -4.32 -37.72 14.87
N LYS A 366 -5.51 -38.12 14.39
CA LYS A 366 -6.32 -37.33 13.43
C LYS A 366 -6.73 -35.97 14.00
N LYS A 367 -7.19 -35.91 15.26
CA LYS A 367 -7.52 -34.66 15.97
C LYS A 367 -6.27 -33.77 16.14
N LEU A 368 -5.12 -34.35 16.50
CA LEU A 368 -3.85 -33.62 16.66
C LEU A 368 -3.33 -33.06 15.32
N LEU A 369 -3.45 -33.81 14.21
CA LEU A 369 -3.13 -33.32 12.87
C LEU A 369 -4.04 -32.16 12.43
N LEU A 370 -5.34 -32.22 12.75
CA LEU A 370 -6.27 -31.11 12.50
C LEU A 370 -5.90 -29.86 13.31
N ILE A 371 -5.56 -30.01 14.59
CA ILE A 371 -5.08 -28.89 15.43
C ILE A 371 -3.77 -28.30 14.87
N ARG A 372 -2.82 -29.14 14.43
CA ARG A 372 -1.56 -28.68 13.80
C ARG A 372 -1.85 -27.91 12.51
N ARG A 373 -2.74 -28.41 11.64
CA ARG A 373 -3.15 -27.74 10.41
C ARG A 373 -3.86 -26.40 10.69
N PHE A 374 -4.72 -26.35 11.71
CA PHE A 374 -5.39 -25.12 12.13
C PHE A 374 -4.38 -24.06 12.60
N LYS A 375 -3.45 -24.43 13.51
CA LYS A 375 -2.40 -23.53 13.99
C LYS A 375 -1.50 -22.99 12.86
N MET A 376 -1.09 -23.85 11.92
CA MET A 376 -0.32 -23.44 10.75
C MET A 376 -1.10 -22.48 9.84
N ASN A 377 -2.38 -22.77 9.57
CA ASN A 377 -3.26 -21.90 8.78
C ASN A 377 -3.49 -20.54 9.47
N GLN A 378 -3.56 -20.50 10.81
CA GLN A 378 -3.71 -19.26 11.56
C GLN A 378 -2.41 -18.42 11.50
N ALA A 379 -1.24 -19.02 11.76
CA ALA A 379 0.04 -18.33 11.62
C ALA A 379 0.27 -17.77 10.21
N ALA A 380 -0.11 -18.53 9.17
CA ALA A 380 -0.04 -18.06 7.78
C ALA A 380 -0.97 -16.86 7.52
N LYS A 381 -2.19 -16.85 8.08
CA LYS A 381 -3.10 -15.69 8.00
C LYS A 381 -2.53 -14.47 8.72
N GLU A 382 -1.98 -14.65 9.93
CA GLU A 382 -1.38 -13.56 10.71
C GLU A 382 -0.18 -12.93 9.98
N LEU A 383 0.68 -13.75 9.37
CA LEU A 383 1.78 -13.26 8.52
C LEU A 383 1.26 -12.49 7.30
N LEU A 384 0.22 -12.99 6.63
CA LEU A 384 -0.40 -12.30 5.48
C LEU A 384 -1.02 -10.95 5.89
N TYR A 385 -1.68 -10.87 7.05
CA TYR A 385 -2.19 -9.59 7.57
C TYR A 385 -1.07 -8.62 7.93
N ARG A 386 0.01 -9.08 8.60
CA ARG A 386 1.19 -8.24 8.90
C ARG A 386 1.83 -7.70 7.62
N TRP A 387 2.03 -8.53 6.61
CA TRP A 387 2.55 -8.12 5.30
C TRP A 387 1.62 -7.12 4.58
N LYS A 388 0.30 -7.31 4.64
CA LYS A 388 -0.68 -6.37 4.07
C LYS A 388 -0.64 -5.00 4.76
N ILE A 389 -0.47 -4.98 6.09
CA ILE A 389 -0.31 -3.73 6.87
C ILE A 389 1.02 -3.05 6.56
N GLN A 390 2.12 -3.81 6.45
CA GLN A 390 3.44 -3.28 6.12
C GLN A 390 3.48 -2.68 4.69
N THR A 391 2.82 -3.33 3.73
CA THR A 391 2.71 -2.82 2.35
C THR A 391 1.78 -1.61 2.22
N SER A 392 0.69 -1.52 3.00
CA SER A 392 -0.10 -0.28 3.08
C SER A 392 0.68 0.86 3.74
N ASN A 393 1.37 0.58 4.85
CA ASN A 393 2.12 1.62 5.59
C ASN A 393 3.29 2.16 4.78
N THR A 394 4.05 1.31 4.08
CA THR A 394 5.11 1.76 3.17
C THR A 394 4.58 2.53 1.96
N ARG A 395 3.38 2.20 1.44
CA ARG A 395 2.70 3.01 0.41
C ARG A 395 2.30 4.39 0.94
N ILE A 396 1.75 4.46 2.15
CA ILE A 396 1.36 5.72 2.81
C ILE A 396 2.58 6.60 3.11
N LEU A 397 3.68 6.03 3.61
CA LEU A 397 4.93 6.76 3.86
C LEU A 397 5.52 7.33 2.56
N ARG A 398 5.51 6.56 1.46
CA ARG A 398 5.93 7.05 0.13
C ARG A 398 5.03 8.19 -0.37
N LEU A 399 3.71 8.08 -0.21
CA LEU A 399 2.76 9.15 -0.56
C LEU A 399 3.05 10.43 0.26
N ASN A 400 3.23 10.29 1.57
CA ASN A 400 3.53 11.42 2.46
C ASN A 400 4.86 12.10 2.10
N ALA A 401 5.89 11.34 1.72
CA ALA A 401 7.15 11.90 1.23
C ALA A 401 6.98 12.70 -0.06
N VAL A 402 6.19 12.19 -1.02
CA VAL A 402 5.86 12.91 -2.27
C VAL A 402 5.05 14.19 -1.98
N LEU A 403 4.06 14.13 -1.09
CA LEU A 403 3.28 15.30 -0.66
C LEU A 403 4.15 16.33 0.06
N HIS A 404 5.11 15.91 0.88
CA HIS A 404 6.05 16.80 1.55
C HIS A 404 7.00 17.48 0.56
N MET A 405 7.54 16.73 -0.42
CA MET A 405 8.33 17.31 -1.52
C MET A 405 7.50 18.29 -2.36
N HIS A 406 6.24 17.98 -2.67
CA HIS A 406 5.35 18.89 -3.40
C HIS A 406 5.10 20.19 -2.62
N ARG A 407 4.90 20.13 -1.29
CA ARG A 407 4.82 21.32 -0.42
C ARG A 407 6.11 22.15 -0.46
N ILE A 408 7.28 21.52 -0.39
CA ILE A 408 8.57 22.22 -0.52
C ILE A 408 8.67 22.93 -1.88
N VAL A 409 8.35 22.25 -2.98
CA VAL A 409 8.37 22.83 -4.33
C VAL A 409 7.40 24.01 -4.46
N LEU A 410 6.19 23.92 -3.88
CA LEU A 410 5.24 25.02 -3.81
C LEU A 410 5.81 26.21 -3.02
N HIS A 411 6.40 26.00 -1.84
CA HIS A 411 7.03 27.06 -1.05
C HIS A 411 8.24 27.70 -1.75
N LEU A 412 9.03 26.94 -2.52
CA LEU A 412 10.10 27.48 -3.35
C LEU A 412 9.55 28.30 -4.52
N ASN A 413 8.44 27.87 -5.14
CA ASN A 413 7.79 28.61 -6.22
C ASN A 413 7.16 29.92 -5.72
N THR A 414 6.47 29.91 -4.57
CA THR A 414 5.93 31.15 -3.97
C THR A 414 7.03 32.11 -3.52
N ARG A 415 8.15 31.61 -2.95
CA ARG A 415 9.35 32.44 -2.68
C ARG A 415 9.95 33.04 -3.96
N LYS A 416 10.03 32.29 -5.07
CA LYS A 416 10.46 32.83 -6.37
C LYS A 416 9.52 33.95 -6.85
N LYS A 417 8.20 33.70 -6.85
CA LYS A 417 7.18 34.71 -7.22
C LYS A 417 7.27 35.98 -6.36
N LEU A 418 7.47 35.83 -5.05
CA LEU A 418 7.69 36.95 -4.12
C LEU A 418 8.95 37.75 -4.49
N SER A 419 10.05 37.08 -4.87
CA SER A 419 11.30 37.74 -5.31
C SER A 419 11.13 38.53 -6.61
N TYR A 420 10.35 38.02 -7.57
CA TYR A 420 10.00 38.80 -8.77
C TYR A 420 9.13 40.01 -8.42
N PHE A 421 8.14 39.85 -7.54
CA PHE A 421 7.27 40.95 -7.10
C PHE A 421 8.02 42.04 -6.33
N THR A 422 8.97 41.69 -5.46
CA THR A 422 9.80 42.68 -4.75
C THR A 422 10.78 43.40 -5.68
N LYS A 423 11.36 42.72 -6.67
CA LYS A 423 12.17 43.36 -7.73
C LYS A 423 11.35 44.35 -8.55
N TRP A 424 10.16 43.96 -9.01
CA TRP A 424 9.21 44.83 -9.73
C TRP A 424 8.81 46.05 -8.88
N LYS A 425 8.50 45.85 -7.60
CA LYS A 425 8.18 46.94 -6.66
C LYS A 425 9.36 47.89 -6.42
N ALA A 426 10.61 47.40 -6.48
CA ALA A 426 11.80 48.24 -6.42
C ALA A 426 11.99 49.04 -7.72
N GLN A 427 11.80 48.42 -8.89
CA GLN A 427 11.86 49.11 -10.19
C GLN A 427 10.80 50.23 -10.31
N ILE A 428 9.58 50.00 -9.84
CA ILE A 428 8.54 51.06 -9.80
C ILE A 428 8.94 52.22 -8.90
N ARG A 429 9.52 51.95 -7.72
CA ARG A 429 10.04 53.01 -6.84
C ARG A 429 11.16 53.80 -7.51
N GLN A 430 12.07 53.13 -8.22
CA GLN A 430 13.15 53.78 -8.96
C GLN A 430 12.62 54.66 -10.11
N LEU A 431 11.59 54.20 -10.82
CA LEU A 431 10.87 54.98 -11.83
C LEU A 431 10.20 56.22 -11.20
N GLN A 432 9.50 56.06 -10.06
CA GLN A 432 8.90 57.18 -9.34
C GLN A 432 9.95 58.21 -8.89
N THR A 433 11.10 57.79 -8.37
CA THR A 433 12.19 58.72 -8.04
C THR A 433 12.77 59.42 -9.26
N HIS A 434 12.93 58.73 -10.41
CA HIS A 434 13.38 59.37 -11.65
C HIS A 434 12.36 60.37 -12.21
N ILE A 435 11.07 60.09 -12.12
CA ILE A 435 10.00 61.02 -12.52
C ILE A 435 10.04 62.28 -11.66
N LEU A 436 10.12 62.12 -10.33
CA LEU A 436 10.23 63.26 -9.39
C LEU A 436 11.51 64.06 -9.58
N GLN A 437 12.66 63.41 -9.82
CA GLN A 437 13.92 64.08 -10.17
C GLN A 437 13.81 64.86 -11.49
N THR A 438 13.21 64.26 -12.52
CA THR A 438 13.01 64.93 -13.82
C THR A 438 12.08 66.14 -13.69
N GLN A 439 11.01 66.02 -12.90
CA GLN A 439 10.12 67.15 -12.58
C GLN A 439 10.87 68.25 -11.83
N ALA A 440 11.62 67.92 -10.77
CA ALA A 440 12.41 68.89 -10.01
C ALA A 440 13.44 69.61 -10.90
N LEU A 441 14.21 68.87 -11.71
CA LEU A 441 15.15 69.43 -12.68
C LEU A 441 14.45 70.32 -13.72
N SER A 442 13.24 69.97 -14.17
CA SER A 442 12.47 70.82 -15.09
C SER A 442 12.04 72.15 -14.44
N CYS A 443 11.69 72.13 -13.16
CA CYS A 443 11.37 73.34 -12.39
C CYS A 443 12.62 74.19 -12.14
N TRP A 444 13.75 73.58 -11.79
CA TRP A 444 15.02 74.28 -11.59
C TRP A 444 15.51 74.91 -12.91
N ASN A 445 15.44 74.19 -14.03
CA ASN A 445 15.78 74.72 -15.35
C ASN A 445 14.86 75.89 -15.77
N ARG A 446 13.57 75.85 -15.43
CA ARG A 446 12.65 76.98 -15.63
C ARG A 446 13.01 78.18 -14.75
N MET A 447 13.35 77.96 -13.48
CA MET A 447 13.77 79.01 -12.54
C MET A 447 15.06 79.69 -13.03
N ILE A 448 16.08 78.91 -13.39
CA ILE A 448 17.34 79.41 -13.96
C ILE A 448 17.11 80.15 -15.29
N ALA A 449 16.16 79.70 -16.12
CA ALA A 449 15.79 80.43 -17.34
C ALA A 449 15.16 81.79 -17.04
N VAL A 450 14.27 81.87 -16.03
CA VAL A 450 13.68 83.15 -15.57
C VAL A 450 14.75 84.07 -14.98
N GLU A 451 15.69 83.55 -14.18
CA GLU A 451 16.81 84.34 -13.65
C GLU A 451 17.72 84.88 -14.76
N ARG A 452 18.02 84.07 -15.80
CA ARG A 452 18.79 84.50 -16.97
C ARG A 452 18.05 85.56 -17.78
N ILE A 453 16.75 85.40 -18.03
CA ILE A 453 15.92 86.40 -18.71
C ILE A 453 15.91 87.70 -17.91
N ARG A 454 15.74 87.63 -16.58
CA ARG A 454 15.83 88.79 -15.70
C ARG A 454 17.21 89.46 -15.80
N GLN A 455 18.31 88.71 -15.72
CA GLN A 455 19.66 89.28 -15.82
C GLN A 455 19.90 90.00 -17.17
N VAL A 456 19.34 89.48 -18.27
CA VAL A 456 19.39 90.16 -19.57
C VAL A 456 18.56 91.45 -19.55
N ILE A 457 17.35 91.42 -18.97
CA ILE A 457 16.51 92.62 -18.82
C ILE A 457 17.22 93.68 -17.97
N ASP A 458 17.69 93.30 -16.77
CA ASP A 458 18.42 94.14 -15.82
C ASP A 458 19.75 94.69 -16.42
N GLN A 459 20.32 94.05 -17.44
CA GLN A 459 21.46 94.59 -18.22
C GLN A 459 21.03 95.57 -19.32
N THR A 460 19.88 95.34 -19.97
CA THR A 460 19.35 96.23 -21.03
C THR A 460 18.67 97.49 -20.52
N THR A 461 18.31 97.57 -19.23
CA THR A 461 17.65 98.74 -18.62
C THR A 461 18.60 99.67 -17.86
N VAL A 462 19.90 99.36 -17.85
CA VAL A 462 20.98 100.13 -17.20
C VAL A 462 21.95 100.75 -18.24
N GLN A 463 21.51 100.80 -19.51
CA GLN A 463 22.10 101.57 -20.61
C GLN A 463 21.16 102.72 -21.00
#